data_AF-J3PEZ5-F1
#
_entry.id   AF-J3PEZ5-F1
#
_cell.length_a   1.000
_cell.length_b   1.000
_cell.length_c   1.000
_cell.angle_alpha   90.00
_cell.angle_beta   90.00
_cell.angle_gamma   90.00
#
_symmetry.space_group_name_H-M   'P 1'
#
loop_
_entity.id
_entity.type
_entity.pdbx_description
1 polymer ?
#
loop_
_entity_poly.entity_id
_entity_poly.type
_entity_poly.pdbx_seq_one_letter_code
_entity_poly.pdbx_strand_id
1 'polypeptide(L)'
;MLYVDQPIGTGFSYGSDGATSTVVAAGYVWNMLQAFYAAFPAYTSRDFGLWTESYGGHYGPEFAAHIHEQNARIDAGCLEGEKTNLVALGINNGWIHPETQHRSYADFALRNNHRQLIGADEHQKYVAAVDRDCVPAMQKCQGTTGSNSDCLKAADICAKAAEAPIEDAGDFNSYDVRVSPKSRDGPRDTHVGYLSNPEVQRAIGARQRYDECPDKPYMAMYNSGDDSRSFLGRLSTVVQRGTNALIWAGDADWICNWMGNLEVADMVSHAKTDEFKNTTVSSYTVGGKQYGEFKTAGSLSWLRVFDAGHEVPFYQPEVSLQAFKQIMQR
;
A
#
# COMPACT_ATOMS: atom_id res chain seq x y z
N MET A 1 16.60 -2.61 9.15
CA MET A 1 15.50 -2.94 8.23
C MET A 1 15.33 -4.43 8.22
N LEU A 2 14.09 -4.92 8.24
CA LEU A 2 13.73 -6.32 8.07
C LEU A 2 12.88 -6.41 6.81
N TYR A 3 13.29 -7.22 5.84
CA TYR A 3 12.53 -7.51 4.62
C TYR A 3 11.92 -8.90 4.77
N VAL A 4 10.61 -9.00 4.51
CA VAL A 4 9.83 -10.21 4.78
C VAL A 4 9.10 -10.60 3.51
N ASP A 5 9.42 -11.79 2.99
CA ASP A 5 8.61 -12.41 1.95
C ASP A 5 7.33 -12.96 2.58
N GLN A 6 6.18 -12.43 2.20
CA GLN A 6 4.88 -12.88 2.71
C GLN A 6 3.79 -12.66 1.65
N PRO A 7 2.72 -13.46 1.65
CA PRO A 7 2.49 -14.68 2.45
C PRO A 7 3.39 -15.86 2.03
N ILE A 8 3.20 -17.05 2.61
CA ILE A 8 3.97 -18.24 2.20
C ILE A 8 3.74 -18.53 0.72
N GLY A 9 4.82 -18.75 -0.01
CA GLY A 9 4.87 -18.88 -1.46
C GLY A 9 5.59 -17.72 -2.13
N THR A 10 5.53 -16.51 -1.55
CA THR A 10 6.24 -15.32 -2.04
C THR A 10 7.75 -15.46 -1.83
N GLY A 11 8.56 -15.07 -2.82
CA GLY A 11 10.02 -15.02 -2.70
C GLY A 11 10.62 -16.34 -2.23
N PHE A 12 11.30 -16.31 -1.09
CA PHE A 12 11.89 -17.48 -0.44
C PHE A 12 11.02 -18.09 0.67
N SER A 13 9.86 -17.50 0.99
CA SER A 13 8.97 -18.03 2.02
C SER A 13 8.28 -19.31 1.56
N TYR A 14 8.59 -20.42 2.23
CA TYR A 14 8.15 -21.77 1.88
C TYR A 14 7.35 -22.41 3.02
N GLY A 15 6.57 -23.44 2.68
CA GLY A 15 5.74 -24.19 3.63
C GLY A 15 4.27 -24.15 3.23
N SER A 16 3.39 -24.16 4.23
CA SER A 16 1.95 -24.04 4.05
C SER A 16 1.37 -23.08 5.07
N ASP A 17 0.71 -22.03 4.61
CA ASP A 17 -0.24 -21.27 5.39
C ASP A 17 -1.63 -21.34 4.75
N GLY A 18 -2.63 -20.85 5.47
CA GLY A 18 -3.99 -20.65 4.96
C GLY A 18 -4.25 -19.20 4.57
N ALA A 19 -3.22 -18.41 4.23
CA ALA A 19 -3.37 -16.99 3.98
C ALA A 19 -4.06 -16.74 2.64
N THR A 20 -5.39 -16.60 2.68
CA THR A 20 -6.23 -16.29 1.51
C THR A 20 -6.74 -14.86 1.51
N SER A 21 -6.47 -14.09 2.56
CA SER A 21 -6.85 -12.68 2.69
C SER A 21 -5.84 -11.93 3.55
N THR A 22 -5.82 -10.61 3.41
CA THR A 22 -4.96 -9.73 4.22
C THR A 22 -5.21 -9.90 5.73
N VAL A 23 -6.47 -10.08 6.14
CA VAL A 23 -6.84 -10.35 7.55
C VAL A 23 -6.20 -11.64 8.07
N VAL A 24 -6.18 -12.70 7.26
CA VAL A 24 -5.55 -13.97 7.65
C VAL A 24 -4.02 -13.84 7.66
N ALA A 25 -3.44 -13.16 6.66
CA ALA A 25 -2.01 -12.91 6.59
C ALA A 25 -1.47 -12.16 7.82
N ALA A 26 -2.25 -11.24 8.40
CA ALA A 26 -1.89 -10.48 9.60
C ALA A 26 -1.52 -11.38 10.78
N GLY A 27 -2.25 -12.48 10.98
CA GLY A 27 -1.95 -13.45 12.04
C GLY A 27 -0.63 -14.19 11.82
N TYR A 28 -0.31 -14.53 10.56
CA TYR A 28 0.97 -15.18 10.24
C TYR A 28 2.15 -14.21 10.39
N VAL A 29 1.99 -12.95 9.99
CA VAL A 29 3.02 -11.92 10.19
C VAL A 29 3.22 -11.63 11.68
N TRP A 30 2.16 -11.58 12.49
CA TRP A 30 2.28 -11.51 13.94
C TRP A 30 3.09 -12.68 14.52
N ASN A 31 2.76 -13.91 14.13
CA ASN A 31 3.49 -15.09 14.59
C ASN A 31 4.98 -15.06 14.18
N MET A 32 5.27 -14.56 12.97
CA MET A 32 6.64 -14.34 12.51
C MET A 32 7.37 -13.32 13.39
N LEU A 33 6.72 -12.20 13.75
CA LEU A 33 7.32 -11.20 14.65
C LEU A 33 7.61 -11.79 16.03
N GLN A 34 6.69 -12.60 16.60
CA GLN A 34 6.91 -13.28 17.87
C GLN A 34 8.10 -14.24 17.80
N ALA A 35 8.21 -15.03 16.73
CA ALA A 35 9.36 -15.90 16.50
C ALA A 35 10.66 -15.11 16.30
N PHE A 36 10.60 -13.96 15.62
CA PHE A 36 11.75 -13.07 15.44
C PHE A 36 12.24 -12.52 16.78
N TYR A 37 11.36 -12.05 17.66
CA TYR A 37 11.76 -11.57 18.98
C TYR A 37 12.34 -12.69 19.86
N ALA A 38 11.81 -13.91 19.78
CA ALA A 38 12.37 -15.06 20.48
C ALA A 38 13.78 -15.42 19.98
N ALA A 39 14.01 -15.35 18.66
CA ALA A 39 15.31 -15.64 18.06
C ALA A 39 16.33 -14.49 18.22
N PHE A 40 15.84 -13.24 18.28
CA PHE A 40 16.66 -12.03 18.35
C PHE A 40 16.19 -11.10 19.47
N PRO A 41 16.35 -11.50 20.74
CA PRO A 41 15.82 -10.76 21.89
C PRO A 41 16.42 -9.35 22.04
N ALA A 42 17.56 -9.06 21.41
CA ALA A 42 18.15 -7.71 21.41
C ALA A 42 17.30 -6.66 20.66
N TYR A 43 16.29 -7.08 19.88
CA TYR A 43 15.37 -6.18 19.18
C TYR A 43 14.03 -6.00 19.89
N THR A 44 13.79 -6.66 21.02
CA THR A 44 12.59 -6.42 21.84
C THR A 44 12.55 -4.98 22.32
N SER A 45 11.34 -4.45 22.56
CA SER A 45 11.09 -3.07 23.00
C SER A 45 11.57 -1.94 22.07
N ARG A 46 12.30 -2.22 20.98
CA ARG A 46 12.73 -1.19 20.02
C ARG A 46 11.52 -0.61 19.28
N ASP A 47 11.64 0.66 18.93
CA ASP A 47 10.73 1.31 18.00
C ASP A 47 10.68 0.52 16.69
N PHE A 48 9.46 0.15 16.30
CA PHE A 48 9.16 -0.63 15.12
C PHE A 48 8.35 0.24 14.15
N GLY A 49 8.77 0.27 12.88
CA GLY A 49 8.03 0.89 11.80
C GLY A 49 7.65 -0.14 10.75
N LEU A 50 6.39 -0.13 10.31
CA LEU A 50 5.91 -0.95 9.21
C LEU A 50 5.88 -0.09 7.94
N TRP A 51 6.57 -0.54 6.89
CA TRP A 51 6.69 0.18 5.63
C TRP A 51 6.27 -0.73 4.49
N THR A 52 5.31 -0.29 3.69
CA THR A 52 4.67 -1.09 2.64
C THR A 52 4.47 -0.27 1.36
N GLU A 53 4.24 -0.94 0.25
CA GLU A 53 4.00 -0.32 -1.07
C GLU A 53 2.90 -1.06 -1.82
N SER A 54 2.15 -0.38 -2.71
CA SER A 54 1.20 -1.02 -3.61
C SER A 54 0.04 -1.70 -2.88
N TYR A 55 -0.18 -3.01 -3.10
CA TYR A 55 -1.05 -3.87 -2.29
C TYR A 55 -0.69 -3.88 -0.79
N GLY A 56 0.50 -3.40 -0.46
CA GLY A 56 0.89 -2.98 0.87
C GLY A 56 -0.03 -1.96 1.53
N GLY A 57 -0.89 -1.26 0.79
CA GLY A 57 -1.96 -0.45 1.35
C GLY A 57 -3.12 -1.25 1.95
N HIS A 58 -3.26 -2.54 1.61
CA HIS A 58 -4.11 -3.49 2.35
C HIS A 58 -3.35 -4.01 3.57
N TYR A 59 -2.14 -4.54 3.35
CA TYR A 59 -1.33 -5.16 4.40
C TYR A 59 -0.97 -4.19 5.52
N GLY A 60 -0.50 -2.99 5.18
CA GLY A 60 0.00 -2.00 6.13
C GLY A 60 -1.02 -1.66 7.22
N PRO A 61 -2.20 -1.14 6.87
CA PRO A 61 -3.26 -0.86 7.83
C PRO A 61 -3.72 -2.08 8.64
N GLU A 62 -3.92 -3.23 7.99
CA GLU A 62 -4.38 -4.43 8.69
C GLU A 62 -3.34 -4.96 9.68
N PHE A 63 -2.09 -5.10 9.26
CA PHE A 63 -1.02 -5.65 10.10
C PHE A 63 -0.73 -4.72 11.27
N ALA A 64 -0.70 -3.40 11.02
CA ALA A 64 -0.54 -2.40 12.07
C ALA A 64 -1.69 -2.43 13.09
N ALA A 65 -2.94 -2.50 12.63
CA ALA A 65 -4.09 -2.60 13.53
C ALA A 65 -4.08 -3.92 14.33
N HIS A 66 -3.71 -5.03 13.68
CA HIS A 66 -3.58 -6.33 14.32
C HIS A 66 -2.49 -6.32 15.40
N ILE A 67 -1.34 -5.68 15.16
CA ILE A 67 -0.29 -5.49 16.17
C ILE A 67 -0.83 -4.75 17.40
N HIS A 68 -1.58 -3.66 17.19
CA HIS A 68 -2.21 -2.92 18.30
C HIS A 68 -3.19 -3.79 19.09
N GLU A 69 -3.97 -4.62 18.42
CA GLU A 69 -4.90 -5.55 19.04
C GLU A 69 -4.19 -6.63 19.88
N GLN A 70 -3.11 -7.23 19.35
CA GLN A 70 -2.34 -8.22 20.11
C GLN A 70 -1.61 -7.59 21.30
N ASN A 71 -1.04 -6.39 21.14
CA ASN A 71 -0.46 -5.63 22.25
C ASN A 71 -1.47 -5.36 23.36
N ALA A 72 -2.70 -4.96 23.01
CA ALA A 72 -3.77 -4.73 23.99
C ALA A 72 -4.18 -6.02 24.71
N ARG A 73 -4.18 -7.17 24.02
CA ARG A 73 -4.43 -8.47 24.64
C ARG A 73 -3.31 -8.89 25.59
N ILE A 74 -2.06 -8.56 25.29
CA ILE A 74 -0.91 -8.77 26.19
C ILE A 74 -1.07 -7.90 27.44
N ASP A 75 -1.38 -6.61 27.29
CA ASP A 75 -1.59 -5.69 28.41
C ASP A 75 -2.75 -6.13 29.32
N ALA A 76 -3.78 -6.74 28.75
CA ALA A 76 -4.92 -7.29 29.48
C ALA A 76 -4.65 -8.69 30.10
N GLY A 77 -3.47 -9.28 29.88
CA GLY A 77 -3.14 -10.64 30.33
C GLY A 77 -3.92 -11.75 29.60
N CYS A 78 -4.53 -11.45 28.45
CA CYS A 78 -5.28 -12.41 27.62
C CYS A 78 -4.43 -13.13 26.56
N LEU A 79 -3.18 -12.72 26.39
CA LEU A 79 -2.21 -13.30 25.45
C LEU A 79 -0.81 -13.20 26.07
N GLU A 80 -0.06 -14.29 26.05
CA GLU A 80 1.38 -14.26 26.31
C GLU A 80 2.11 -13.95 25.00
N GLY A 81 3.00 -12.96 25.02
CA GLY A 81 3.78 -12.55 23.85
C GLY A 81 4.61 -11.30 24.11
N GLU A 82 5.51 -11.00 23.17
CA GLU A 82 6.31 -9.78 23.16
C GLU A 82 5.55 -8.65 22.46
N LYS A 83 5.47 -7.49 23.12
CA LYS A 83 4.82 -6.32 22.53
C LYS A 83 5.65 -5.74 21.39
N THR A 84 4.99 -5.44 20.27
CA THR A 84 5.62 -4.72 19.15
C THR A 84 5.35 -3.23 19.30
N ASN A 85 6.38 -2.43 19.59
CA ASN A 85 6.27 -0.99 19.79
C ASN A 85 6.17 -0.24 18.45
N LEU A 86 4.99 -0.32 17.82
CA LEU A 86 4.70 0.24 16.49
C LEU A 86 4.56 1.77 16.54
N VAL A 87 5.61 2.47 16.11
CA VAL A 87 5.67 3.94 16.10
C VAL A 87 5.31 4.55 14.74
N ALA A 88 5.51 3.81 13.65
CA ALA A 88 5.38 4.31 12.29
C ALA A 88 4.66 3.32 11.37
N LEU A 89 3.83 3.86 10.48
CA LEU A 89 3.26 3.17 9.33
C LEU A 89 3.49 4.01 8.07
N GLY A 90 4.33 3.55 7.15
CA GLY A 90 4.48 4.16 5.83
C GLY A 90 3.82 3.32 4.75
N ILE A 91 3.01 3.95 3.90
CA ILE A 91 2.33 3.32 2.76
C ILE A 91 2.68 4.13 1.51
N ASN A 92 3.50 3.52 0.65
CA ASN A 92 3.92 4.06 -0.63
C ASN A 92 2.94 3.64 -1.73
N ASN A 93 2.39 4.58 -2.50
CA ASN A 93 1.55 4.30 -3.67
C ASN A 93 0.53 3.19 -3.34
N GLY A 94 -0.23 3.37 -2.27
CA GLY A 94 -1.02 2.30 -1.66
C GLY A 94 -2.36 2.09 -2.36
N TRP A 95 -2.76 0.83 -2.51
CA TRP A 95 -4.14 0.43 -2.72
C TRP A 95 -4.76 0.21 -1.33
N ILE A 96 -5.73 1.03 -0.90
CA ILE A 96 -6.21 1.09 0.49
C ILE A 96 -7.75 1.11 0.55
N HIS A 97 -8.37 1.94 -0.29
CA HIS A 97 -9.81 2.12 -0.36
C HIS A 97 -10.27 2.16 -1.82
N PRO A 98 -10.56 0.98 -2.39
CA PRO A 98 -10.81 0.83 -3.83
C PRO A 98 -11.94 1.72 -4.36
N GLU A 99 -13.03 1.91 -3.60
CA GLU A 99 -14.17 2.73 -4.04
C GLU A 99 -13.75 4.15 -4.45
N THR A 100 -13.00 4.84 -3.59
CA THR A 100 -12.46 6.17 -3.87
C THR A 100 -11.37 6.11 -4.94
N GLN A 101 -10.48 5.13 -4.87
CA GLN A 101 -9.33 5.07 -5.77
C GLN A 101 -9.72 4.71 -7.22
N HIS A 102 -10.77 3.92 -7.44
CA HIS A 102 -11.29 3.68 -8.79
C HIS A 102 -11.82 4.96 -9.45
N ARG A 103 -12.46 5.84 -8.66
CA ARG A 103 -12.89 7.16 -9.15
C ARG A 103 -11.70 8.01 -9.56
N SER A 104 -10.61 7.93 -8.81
CA SER A 104 -9.40 8.72 -9.04
C SER A 104 -8.71 8.42 -10.38
N TYR A 105 -8.94 7.25 -11.00
CA TYR A 105 -8.37 6.93 -12.32
C TYR A 105 -8.80 7.92 -13.40
N ALA A 106 -10.09 8.23 -13.47
CA ALA A 106 -10.60 9.20 -14.43
C ALA A 106 -10.00 10.59 -14.15
N ASP A 107 -9.98 10.99 -12.88
CA ASP A 107 -9.46 12.28 -12.44
C ASP A 107 -7.97 12.46 -12.76
N PHE A 108 -7.16 11.43 -12.47
CA PHE A 108 -5.74 11.41 -12.78
C PHE A 108 -5.51 11.40 -14.29
N ALA A 109 -6.23 10.57 -15.04
CA ALA A 109 -6.13 10.50 -16.50
C ALA A 109 -6.41 11.85 -17.18
N LEU A 110 -7.34 12.65 -16.63
CA LEU A 110 -7.66 13.98 -17.16
C LEU A 110 -6.64 15.05 -16.73
N ARG A 111 -6.18 15.01 -15.47
CA ARG A 111 -5.49 16.14 -14.82
C ARG A 111 -4.01 15.92 -14.51
N ASN A 112 -3.45 14.77 -14.84
CA ASN A 112 -2.04 14.50 -14.58
C ASN A 112 -1.12 15.40 -15.42
N ASN A 113 -0.17 16.06 -14.76
CA ASN A 113 0.69 17.08 -15.38
C ASN A 113 1.81 16.47 -16.24
N HIS A 114 2.14 15.20 -16.04
CA HIS A 114 3.15 14.52 -16.87
C HIS A 114 2.58 14.12 -18.23
N ARG A 115 1.34 13.64 -18.24
CA ARG A 115 0.64 13.20 -19.45
C ARG A 115 -0.86 13.16 -19.19
N GLN A 116 -1.60 13.89 -20.02
CA GLN A 116 -3.06 13.75 -20.11
C GLN A 116 -3.39 12.52 -20.96
N LEU A 117 -4.16 11.59 -20.38
CA LEU A 117 -4.51 10.31 -20.99
C LEU A 117 -5.89 10.32 -21.65
N ILE A 118 -6.81 11.14 -21.14
CA ILE A 118 -8.19 11.23 -21.64
C ILE A 118 -8.68 12.68 -21.77
N GLY A 119 -9.72 12.89 -22.57
CA GLY A 119 -10.44 14.16 -22.67
C GLY A 119 -11.56 14.33 -21.63
N ALA A 120 -12.19 15.53 -21.61
CA ALA A 120 -13.26 15.85 -20.66
C ALA A 120 -14.52 14.99 -20.83
N ASP A 121 -14.88 14.62 -22.07
CA ASP A 121 -16.05 13.77 -22.33
C ASP A 121 -15.84 12.34 -21.82
N GLU A 122 -14.64 11.81 -22.00
CA GLU A 122 -14.24 10.50 -21.47
C GLU A 122 -14.19 10.50 -19.95
N HIS A 123 -13.66 11.56 -19.34
CA HIS A 123 -13.69 11.74 -17.89
C HIS A 123 -15.12 11.66 -17.34
N GLN A 124 -16.06 12.43 -17.91
CA GLN A 124 -17.46 12.40 -17.49
C GLN A 124 -18.09 11.01 -17.66
N LYS A 125 -17.78 10.33 -18.78
CA LYS A 125 -18.23 8.97 -19.06
C LYS A 125 -17.73 7.98 -18.00
N TYR A 126 -16.44 8.00 -17.66
CA TYR A 126 -15.85 7.06 -16.70
C TYR A 126 -16.29 7.35 -15.27
N VAL A 127 -16.36 8.61 -14.85
CA VAL A 127 -16.93 8.98 -13.53
C VAL A 127 -18.38 8.50 -13.41
N ALA A 128 -19.21 8.72 -14.45
CA ALA A 128 -20.59 8.25 -14.44
C ALA A 128 -20.69 6.71 -14.42
N ALA A 129 -19.75 5.99 -15.02
CA ALA A 129 -19.69 4.53 -14.94
C ALA A 129 -19.30 4.04 -13.54
N VAL A 130 -18.32 4.69 -12.89
CA VAL A 130 -17.94 4.40 -11.50
C VAL A 130 -19.12 4.62 -10.55
N ASP A 131 -19.78 5.77 -10.64
CA ASP A 131 -20.91 6.11 -9.77
C ASP A 131 -22.10 5.16 -9.97
N ARG A 132 -22.36 4.75 -11.23
CA ARG A 132 -23.49 3.87 -11.57
C ARG A 132 -23.22 2.41 -11.23
N ASP A 133 -22.02 1.91 -11.50
CA ASP A 133 -21.73 0.48 -11.50
C ASP A 133 -20.81 0.06 -10.34
N CYS A 134 -19.68 0.77 -10.17
CA CYS A 134 -18.67 0.43 -9.16
C CYS A 134 -19.16 0.70 -7.74
N VAL A 135 -19.64 1.92 -7.45
CA VAL A 135 -20.07 2.31 -6.09
C VAL A 135 -21.14 1.34 -5.53
N PRO A 136 -22.22 1.00 -6.25
CA PRO A 136 -23.20 0.03 -5.75
C PRO A 136 -22.65 -1.40 -5.59
N ALA A 137 -21.64 -1.80 -6.38
CA ALA A 137 -20.98 -3.08 -6.21
C ALA A 137 -20.10 -3.10 -4.95
N MET A 138 -19.34 -2.03 -4.71
CA MET A 138 -18.50 -1.84 -3.51
C MET A 138 -19.34 -1.83 -2.23
N GLN A 139 -20.54 -1.24 -2.24
CA GLN A 139 -21.46 -1.29 -1.08
C GLN A 139 -21.86 -2.71 -0.65
N LYS A 140 -21.79 -3.69 -1.56
CA LYS A 140 -22.02 -5.12 -1.25
C LYS A 140 -20.74 -5.79 -0.73
N CYS A 141 -19.56 -5.30 -1.10
CA CYS A 141 -18.28 -5.72 -0.54
C CYS A 141 -17.98 -5.00 0.79
N GLN A 142 -18.62 -5.45 1.87
CA GLN A 142 -18.54 -4.75 3.15
C GLN A 142 -17.21 -4.98 3.88
N GLY A 143 -16.42 -3.91 4.03
CA GLY A 143 -15.23 -3.87 4.89
C GLY A 143 -14.19 -4.94 4.56
N THR A 144 -13.49 -5.44 5.59
CA THR A 144 -12.41 -6.44 5.44
C THR A 144 -12.90 -7.89 5.43
N THR A 145 -14.19 -8.15 5.69
CA THR A 145 -14.74 -9.52 5.83
C THR A 145 -16.06 -9.77 5.08
N GLY A 146 -16.48 -8.86 4.19
CA GLY A 146 -17.62 -9.06 3.29
C GLY A 146 -17.52 -10.34 2.44
N SER A 147 -18.65 -10.71 1.82
CA SER A 147 -18.78 -11.89 0.96
C SER A 147 -17.74 -11.91 -0.17
N ASN A 148 -16.94 -12.98 -0.25
CA ASN A 148 -15.91 -13.13 -1.30
C ASN A 148 -16.51 -12.99 -2.70
N SER A 149 -17.72 -13.54 -2.93
CA SER A 149 -18.36 -13.47 -4.24
C SER A 149 -18.77 -12.04 -4.60
N ASP A 150 -19.23 -11.24 -3.63
CA ASP A 150 -19.64 -9.87 -3.89
C ASP A 150 -18.43 -8.97 -4.08
N CYS A 151 -17.37 -9.17 -3.30
CA CYS A 151 -16.09 -8.47 -3.46
C CYS A 151 -15.39 -8.79 -4.78
N LEU A 152 -15.35 -10.05 -5.20
CA LEU A 152 -14.83 -10.42 -6.52
C LEU A 152 -15.60 -9.76 -7.67
N LYS A 153 -16.93 -9.70 -7.58
CA LYS A 153 -17.76 -9.01 -8.57
C LYS A 153 -17.49 -7.51 -8.56
N ALA A 154 -17.31 -6.91 -7.38
CA ALA A 154 -16.97 -5.50 -7.25
C ALA A 154 -15.65 -5.19 -7.96
N ALA A 155 -14.62 -6.01 -7.77
CA ALA A 155 -13.31 -5.84 -8.42
C ALA A 155 -13.45 -5.76 -9.95
N ASP A 156 -14.13 -6.75 -10.53
CA ASP A 156 -14.34 -6.84 -11.98
C ASP A 156 -15.17 -5.67 -12.52
N ILE A 157 -16.25 -5.29 -11.82
CA ILE A 157 -17.12 -4.17 -12.23
C ILE A 157 -16.36 -2.85 -12.16
N CYS A 158 -15.62 -2.62 -11.08
CA CYS A 158 -14.91 -1.37 -10.85
C CYS A 158 -13.73 -1.19 -11.81
N ALA A 159 -12.94 -2.25 -12.04
CA ALA A 159 -11.85 -2.21 -13.02
C ALA A 159 -12.39 -1.86 -14.42
N LYS A 160 -13.52 -2.46 -14.84
CA LYS A 160 -14.16 -2.17 -16.13
C LYS A 160 -14.78 -0.78 -16.24
N ALA A 161 -15.09 -0.14 -15.12
CA ALA A 161 -15.77 1.16 -15.10
C ALA A 161 -14.85 2.31 -15.52
N ALA A 162 -13.57 2.28 -15.15
CA ALA A 162 -12.62 3.36 -15.44
C ALA A 162 -11.18 2.89 -15.70
N GLU A 163 -10.66 1.97 -14.89
CA GLU A 163 -9.24 1.56 -14.93
C GLU A 163 -8.86 0.87 -16.25
N ALA A 164 -9.39 -0.33 -16.48
CA ALA A 164 -9.09 -1.15 -17.64
C ALA A 164 -9.32 -0.43 -18.98
N PRO A 165 -10.45 0.27 -19.24
CA PRO A 165 -10.63 0.94 -20.52
C PRO A 165 -9.67 2.10 -20.77
N ILE A 166 -9.17 2.79 -19.73
CA ILE A 166 -8.17 3.85 -19.89
C ILE A 166 -6.79 3.22 -20.13
N GLU A 167 -6.45 2.18 -19.37
CA GLU A 167 -5.17 1.48 -19.49
C GLU A 167 -5.01 0.78 -20.84
N ASP A 168 -6.04 0.04 -21.30
CA ASP A 168 -6.03 -0.71 -22.57
C ASP A 168 -5.96 0.21 -23.79
N ALA A 169 -6.54 1.42 -23.70
CA ALA A 169 -6.49 2.42 -24.76
C ALA A 169 -5.20 3.26 -24.74
N GLY A 170 -4.48 3.23 -23.63
CA GLY A 170 -3.29 4.03 -23.39
C GLY A 170 -2.01 3.41 -23.97
N ASP A 171 -1.02 4.25 -24.25
CA ASP A 171 0.35 3.83 -24.56
C ASP A 171 1.28 4.29 -23.43
N PHE A 172 1.04 3.79 -22.21
CA PHE A 172 1.82 4.15 -21.02
C PHE A 172 2.01 2.96 -20.08
N ASN A 173 3.06 2.99 -19.24
CA ASN A 173 3.29 1.99 -18.21
C ASN A 173 2.46 2.28 -16.95
N SER A 174 1.78 1.27 -16.40
CA SER A 174 0.87 1.41 -15.23
C SER A 174 1.58 1.86 -13.95
N TYR A 175 2.91 1.72 -13.88
CA TYR A 175 3.74 2.18 -12.76
C TYR A 175 4.45 3.53 -13.03
N ASP A 176 4.47 4.01 -14.28
CA ASP A 176 5.00 5.32 -14.65
C ASP A 176 4.41 5.79 -16.00
N VAL A 177 3.49 6.75 -15.95
CA VAL A 177 2.78 7.25 -17.13
C VAL A 177 3.65 8.00 -18.14
N ARG A 178 4.89 8.35 -17.75
CA ARG A 178 5.84 9.08 -18.61
C ARG A 178 6.48 8.19 -19.67
N VAL A 179 6.45 6.87 -19.46
CA VAL A 179 7.13 5.90 -20.33
C VAL A 179 6.14 4.96 -21.00
N SER A 180 6.52 4.41 -22.15
CA SER A 180 5.69 3.41 -22.84
C SER A 180 5.60 2.10 -22.03
N PRO A 181 4.58 1.25 -22.25
CA PRO A 181 4.44 -0.04 -21.56
C PRO A 181 5.64 -0.98 -21.78
N LYS A 182 6.37 -0.80 -22.90
CA LYS A 182 7.54 -1.60 -23.27
C LYS A 182 8.86 -1.01 -22.75
N SER A 183 8.80 0.12 -22.07
CA SER A 183 9.99 0.79 -21.56
C SER A 183 10.71 -0.08 -20.54
N ARG A 184 12.04 0.04 -20.53
CA ARG A 184 12.91 -0.48 -19.46
C ARG A 184 13.45 0.65 -18.58
N ASP A 185 12.97 1.87 -18.81
CA ASP A 185 13.27 3.04 -18.01
C ASP A 185 12.40 2.97 -16.75
N GLY A 186 12.97 2.40 -15.70
CA GLY A 186 12.32 2.10 -14.44
C GLY A 186 13.23 1.22 -13.57
N PRO A 187 12.73 0.78 -12.41
CA PRO A 187 13.39 -0.21 -11.57
C PRO A 187 13.78 -1.44 -12.38
N ARG A 188 15.04 -1.89 -12.24
CA ARG A 188 15.56 -3.02 -13.02
C ARG A 188 15.35 -4.34 -12.28
N ASP A 189 14.94 -5.36 -13.02
CA ASP A 189 14.75 -6.75 -12.57
C ASP A 189 16.06 -7.54 -12.33
N THR A 190 17.21 -6.87 -12.32
CA THR A 190 18.52 -7.53 -12.18
C THR A 190 18.68 -8.32 -10.88
N HIS A 191 17.94 -7.96 -9.83
CA HIS A 191 17.92 -8.71 -8.57
C HIS A 191 17.33 -10.11 -8.74
N VAL A 192 16.37 -10.32 -9.65
CA VAL A 192 15.79 -11.64 -9.92
C VAL A 192 16.87 -12.62 -10.38
N GLY A 193 17.76 -12.18 -11.28
CA GLY A 193 18.90 -12.97 -11.72
C GLY A 193 19.91 -13.25 -10.60
N TYR A 194 20.17 -12.26 -9.75
CA TYR A 194 21.06 -12.41 -8.59
C TYR A 194 20.49 -13.40 -7.54
N LEU A 195 19.22 -13.25 -7.19
CA LEU A 195 18.52 -14.09 -6.20
C LEU A 195 18.21 -15.50 -6.73
N SER A 196 18.23 -15.69 -8.05
CA SER A 196 18.16 -17.00 -8.70
C SER A 196 19.50 -17.76 -8.72
N ASN A 197 20.62 -17.11 -8.36
CA ASN A 197 21.93 -17.74 -8.35
C ASN A 197 22.02 -18.82 -7.24
N PRO A 198 22.36 -20.09 -7.55
CA PRO A 198 22.45 -21.16 -6.57
C PRO A 198 23.47 -20.92 -5.44
N GLU A 199 24.54 -20.17 -5.70
CA GLU A 199 25.53 -19.81 -4.68
C GLU A 199 24.94 -18.78 -3.69
N VAL A 200 24.21 -17.79 -4.20
CA VAL A 200 23.50 -16.80 -3.37
C VAL A 200 22.44 -17.49 -2.52
N GLN A 201 21.60 -18.33 -3.13
CA GLN A 201 20.57 -19.08 -2.41
C GLN A 201 21.14 -19.96 -1.30
N ARG A 202 22.28 -20.63 -1.56
CA ARG A 202 22.98 -21.43 -0.55
C ARG A 202 23.54 -20.57 0.57
N ALA A 203 24.11 -19.40 0.25
CA ALA A 203 24.70 -18.49 1.23
C ALA A 203 23.66 -17.92 2.21
N ILE A 204 22.43 -17.65 1.74
CA ILE A 204 21.34 -17.14 2.58
C ILE A 204 20.48 -18.24 3.20
N GLY A 205 20.76 -19.51 2.89
CA GLY A 205 20.00 -20.66 3.41
C GLY A 205 18.59 -20.81 2.83
N ALA A 206 18.36 -20.32 1.61
CA ALA A 206 17.08 -20.43 0.93
C ALA A 206 16.70 -21.90 0.70
N ARG A 207 15.43 -22.25 0.96
CA ARG A 207 14.90 -23.62 0.82
C ARG A 207 14.00 -23.83 -0.39
N GLN A 208 13.71 -22.77 -1.12
CA GLN A 208 13.02 -22.80 -2.40
C GLN A 208 13.67 -21.83 -3.38
N ARG A 209 13.29 -21.92 -4.66
CA ARG A 209 13.71 -20.95 -5.67
C ARG A 209 13.03 -19.62 -5.41
N TYR A 210 13.75 -18.54 -5.67
CA TYR A 210 13.17 -17.20 -5.67
C TYR A 210 12.11 -17.08 -6.76
N ASP A 211 10.97 -16.50 -6.41
CA ASP A 211 9.94 -16.06 -7.33
C ASP A 211 9.40 -14.72 -6.82
N GLU A 212 9.54 -13.67 -7.62
CA GLU A 212 9.27 -12.28 -7.20
C GLU A 212 7.77 -12.06 -6.93
N CYS A 213 6.92 -12.48 -7.87
CA CYS A 213 5.47 -12.34 -7.82
C CYS A 213 4.79 -13.66 -8.19
N PRO A 214 4.81 -14.67 -7.30
CA PRO A 214 4.30 -16.00 -7.63
C PRO A 214 2.77 -16.03 -7.74
N ASP A 215 2.25 -16.72 -8.76
CA ASP A 215 0.82 -16.82 -9.06
C ASP A 215 -0.02 -17.40 -7.90
N LYS A 216 0.52 -18.38 -7.17
CA LYS A 216 -0.25 -19.11 -6.15
C LYS A 216 -0.74 -18.20 -5.01
N PRO A 217 0.12 -17.46 -4.28
CA PRO A 217 -0.35 -16.52 -3.26
C PRO A 217 -1.17 -15.37 -3.87
N TYR A 218 -0.81 -14.88 -5.06
CA TYR A 218 -1.61 -13.88 -5.77
C TYR A 218 -3.06 -14.35 -5.98
N MET A 219 -3.25 -15.53 -6.58
CA MET A 219 -4.58 -16.09 -6.85
C MET A 219 -5.34 -16.42 -5.56
N ALA A 220 -4.65 -16.75 -4.47
CA ALA A 220 -5.31 -16.98 -3.18
C ALA A 220 -5.96 -15.70 -2.63
N MET A 221 -5.25 -14.57 -2.70
CA MET A 221 -5.78 -13.25 -2.31
C MET A 221 -6.86 -12.77 -3.28
N TYR A 222 -6.59 -12.85 -4.59
CA TYR A 222 -7.52 -12.44 -5.63
C TYR A 222 -8.85 -13.19 -5.50
N ASN A 223 -8.83 -14.53 -5.42
CA ASN A 223 -10.04 -15.35 -5.36
C ASN A 223 -10.88 -15.18 -4.08
N SER A 224 -10.35 -14.52 -3.04
CA SER A 224 -11.16 -14.17 -1.87
C SER A 224 -11.85 -12.80 -2.00
N GLY A 225 -11.63 -12.11 -3.12
CA GLY A 225 -12.11 -10.75 -3.37
C GLY A 225 -11.38 -9.72 -2.52
N ASP A 226 -10.19 -10.03 -1.99
CA ASP A 226 -9.47 -9.15 -1.06
C ASP A 226 -9.12 -7.81 -1.69
N ASP A 227 -8.92 -7.78 -3.00
CA ASP A 227 -8.64 -6.57 -3.78
C ASP A 227 -9.67 -5.44 -3.57
N SER A 228 -10.96 -5.75 -3.60
CA SER A 228 -12.04 -4.75 -3.40
C SER A 228 -12.37 -4.45 -1.94
N ARG A 229 -11.64 -5.02 -0.98
CA ARG A 229 -11.91 -4.74 0.43
C ARG A 229 -11.30 -3.40 0.83
N SER A 230 -12.01 -2.67 1.68
CA SER A 230 -11.53 -1.39 2.22
C SER A 230 -10.79 -1.59 3.53
N PHE A 231 -9.55 -1.11 3.58
CA PHE A 231 -8.70 -1.09 4.78
C PHE A 231 -8.62 0.30 5.44
N LEU A 232 -9.38 1.28 4.93
CA LEU A 232 -9.49 2.64 5.49
C LEU A 232 -9.88 2.66 6.98
N GLY A 233 -10.77 1.77 7.41
CA GLY A 233 -11.18 1.66 8.81
C GLY A 233 -10.04 1.17 9.72
N ARG A 234 -9.20 0.26 9.21
CA ARG A 234 -8.00 -0.23 9.92
C ARG A 234 -6.96 0.88 10.00
N LEU A 235 -6.76 1.61 8.91
CA LEU A 235 -5.84 2.77 8.87
C LEU A 235 -6.27 3.86 9.87
N SER A 236 -7.57 4.16 9.92
CA SER A 236 -8.15 5.08 10.92
C SER A 236 -7.86 4.61 12.35
N THR A 237 -8.01 3.30 12.63
CA THR A 237 -7.69 2.73 13.94
C THR A 237 -6.20 2.92 14.30
N VAL A 238 -5.30 2.70 13.34
CA VAL A 238 -3.85 2.85 13.55
C VAL A 238 -3.49 4.30 13.90
N VAL A 239 -4.01 5.28 13.16
CA VAL A 239 -3.77 6.70 13.44
C VAL A 239 -4.39 7.12 14.78
N GLN A 240 -5.59 6.65 15.11
CA GLN A 240 -6.23 6.92 16.41
C GLN A 240 -5.44 6.37 17.60
N ARG A 241 -4.67 5.29 17.40
CA ARG A 241 -3.77 4.73 18.41
C ARG A 241 -2.44 5.48 18.54
N GLY A 242 -2.23 6.54 17.76
CA GLY A 242 -1.06 7.42 17.84
C GLY A 242 0.16 6.92 17.06
N THR A 243 0.01 5.92 16.18
CA THR A 243 1.08 5.56 15.23
C THR A 243 1.20 6.66 14.17
N ASN A 244 2.42 7.13 13.92
CA ASN A 244 2.71 8.10 12.88
C ASN A 244 2.53 7.45 11.51
N ALA A 245 1.48 7.81 10.79
CA ALA A 245 1.15 7.28 9.49
C ALA A 245 1.55 8.26 8.38
N LEU A 246 2.23 7.74 7.35
CA LEU A 246 2.51 8.46 6.12
C LEU A 246 1.96 7.71 4.93
N ILE A 247 1.04 8.34 4.22
CA ILE A 247 0.57 7.91 2.91
C ILE A 247 1.29 8.79 1.89
N TRP A 248 2.20 8.21 1.11
CA TRP A 248 2.87 8.95 0.05
C TRP A 248 2.68 8.30 -1.30
N ALA A 249 2.75 9.09 -2.36
CA ALA A 249 2.66 8.57 -3.71
C ALA A 249 3.51 9.39 -4.69
N GLY A 250 4.18 8.70 -5.60
CA GLY A 250 4.81 9.31 -6.76
C GLY A 250 3.77 9.89 -7.71
N ASP A 251 4.03 11.07 -8.25
CA ASP A 251 3.04 11.80 -9.05
C ASP A 251 2.92 11.36 -10.52
N ALA A 252 3.76 10.43 -10.95
CA ALA A 252 3.69 9.76 -12.25
C ALA A 252 3.10 8.34 -12.18
N ASP A 253 2.78 7.82 -10.99
CA ASP A 253 2.16 6.51 -10.85
C ASP A 253 0.69 6.51 -11.27
N TRP A 254 0.30 5.54 -12.10
CA TRP A 254 -1.08 5.37 -12.55
C TRP A 254 -1.86 4.46 -11.60
N ILE A 255 -1.37 3.24 -11.38
CA ILE A 255 -2.12 2.15 -10.75
C ILE A 255 -2.50 2.47 -9.29
N CYS A 256 -1.68 3.25 -8.59
CA CYS A 256 -1.98 3.73 -7.24
C CYS A 256 -1.70 5.22 -7.14
N ASN A 257 -2.29 5.99 -8.06
CA ASN A 257 -2.03 7.40 -8.23
C ASN A 257 -2.20 8.25 -6.95
N TRP A 258 -1.49 9.38 -6.93
CA TRP A 258 -1.44 10.27 -5.78
C TRP A 258 -2.77 10.95 -5.45
N MET A 259 -3.65 11.15 -6.43
CA MET A 259 -4.95 11.79 -6.21
C MET A 259 -5.85 10.87 -5.37
N GLY A 260 -5.92 9.59 -5.74
CA GLY A 260 -6.62 8.59 -4.94
C GLY A 260 -6.04 8.45 -3.54
N ASN A 261 -4.70 8.43 -3.41
CA ASN A 261 -4.05 8.37 -2.10
C ASN A 261 -4.30 9.63 -1.23
N LEU A 262 -4.41 10.82 -1.83
CA LEU A 262 -4.80 12.05 -1.13
C LEU A 262 -6.25 11.97 -0.64
N GLU A 263 -7.18 11.54 -1.50
CA GLU A 263 -8.58 11.38 -1.12
C GLU A 263 -8.74 10.37 0.02
N VAL A 264 -8.01 9.25 -0.03
CA VAL A 264 -7.95 8.29 1.08
C VAL A 264 -7.41 8.94 2.36
N ALA A 265 -6.32 9.70 2.28
CA ALA A 265 -5.75 10.40 3.43
C ALA A 265 -6.76 11.35 4.07
N ASP A 266 -7.54 12.07 3.26
CA ASP A 266 -8.62 12.94 3.73
C ASP A 266 -9.76 12.16 4.40
N MET A 267 -9.98 10.90 4.04
CA MET A 267 -11.03 10.07 4.64
C MET A 267 -10.61 9.37 5.94
N VAL A 268 -9.32 9.40 6.31
CA VAL A 268 -8.84 8.78 7.55
C VAL A 268 -9.51 9.47 8.75
N SER A 269 -10.18 8.69 9.60
CA SER A 269 -10.87 9.19 10.77
C SER A 269 -9.94 9.20 11.99
N HIS A 270 -9.72 10.36 12.59
CA HIS A 270 -8.92 10.57 13.79
C HIS A 270 -9.28 11.92 14.45
N ALA A 271 -8.67 12.22 15.60
CA ALA A 271 -8.95 13.45 16.35
C ALA A 271 -8.65 14.76 15.57
N LYS A 272 -7.88 14.67 14.48
CA LYS A 272 -7.47 15.81 13.65
C LYS A 272 -7.99 15.72 12.20
N THR A 273 -9.02 14.91 11.92
CA THR A 273 -9.55 14.74 10.54
C THR A 273 -9.91 16.08 9.89
N ASP A 274 -10.69 16.92 10.57
CA ASP A 274 -11.11 18.21 9.99
C ASP A 274 -9.92 19.18 9.83
N GLU A 275 -8.94 19.12 10.74
CA GLU A 275 -7.70 19.89 10.61
C GLU A 275 -6.89 19.41 9.40
N PHE A 276 -6.72 18.10 9.21
CA PHE A 276 -6.00 17.51 8.08
C PHE A 276 -6.63 17.88 6.74
N LYS A 277 -7.96 17.75 6.61
CA LYS A 277 -8.70 18.12 5.39
C LYS A 277 -8.50 19.59 5.02
N ASN A 278 -8.56 20.47 6.02
CA ASN A 278 -8.47 21.92 5.82
C ASN A 278 -7.02 22.45 5.81
N THR A 279 -6.03 21.60 6.09
CA THR A 279 -4.61 22.00 6.08
C THR A 279 -4.16 22.27 4.65
N THR A 280 -3.67 23.48 4.41
CA THR A 280 -3.07 23.86 3.12
C THR A 280 -1.83 23.02 2.83
N VAL A 281 -1.77 22.45 1.63
CA VAL A 281 -0.60 21.74 1.13
C VAL A 281 0.61 22.69 1.05
N SER A 282 1.75 22.22 1.54
CA SER A 282 3.01 22.97 1.59
C SER A 282 4.10 22.27 0.76
N SER A 283 5.09 23.03 0.28
CA SER A 283 6.22 22.47 -0.46
C SER A 283 7.06 21.55 0.42
N TYR A 284 7.29 20.32 -0.04
CA TYR A 284 8.23 19.41 0.60
C TYR A 284 9.63 19.62 -0.01
N THR A 285 10.60 20.03 0.81
CA THR A 285 11.96 20.35 0.34
C THR A 285 13.01 19.43 0.96
N VAL A 286 14.04 19.11 0.16
CA VAL A 286 15.23 18.36 0.57
C VAL A 286 16.42 19.16 0.06
N GLY A 287 17.34 19.58 0.95
CA GLY A 287 18.49 20.38 0.56
C GLY A 287 18.15 21.72 -0.13
N GLY A 288 16.99 22.31 0.20
CA GLY A 288 16.53 23.58 -0.37
C GLY A 288 15.86 23.48 -1.75
N LYS A 289 15.81 22.28 -2.36
CA LYS A 289 15.05 22.02 -3.59
C LYS A 289 13.69 21.40 -3.24
N GLN A 290 12.64 21.83 -3.92
CA GLN A 290 11.32 21.22 -3.80
C GLN A 290 11.28 19.88 -4.55
N TYR A 291 10.78 18.86 -3.87
CA TYR A 291 10.63 17.50 -4.38
C TYR A 291 9.20 16.97 -4.25
N GLY A 292 8.28 17.79 -3.76
CA GLY A 292 6.93 17.37 -3.55
C GLY A 292 6.09 18.39 -2.82
N GLU A 293 4.99 17.87 -2.32
CA GLU A 293 3.91 18.59 -1.67
C GLU A 293 3.39 17.74 -0.52
N PHE A 294 3.22 18.32 0.66
CA PHE A 294 2.80 17.57 1.83
C PHE A 294 1.79 18.33 2.67
N LYS A 295 1.06 17.58 3.49
CA LYS A 295 0.30 18.12 4.62
C LYS A 295 0.29 17.12 5.77
N THR A 296 0.21 17.64 6.99
CA THR A 296 0.26 16.86 8.23
C THR A 296 -0.70 17.45 9.24
N ALA A 297 -1.43 16.60 9.98
CA ALA A 297 -2.16 17.01 11.16
C ALA A 297 -2.23 15.84 12.16
N GLY A 298 -1.80 16.07 13.40
CA GLY A 298 -1.63 14.99 14.37
C GLY A 298 -0.63 13.93 13.87
N SER A 299 -0.98 12.66 14.02
CA SER A 299 -0.14 11.52 13.59
C SER A 299 -0.37 11.09 12.14
N LEU A 300 -1.02 11.91 11.29
CA LEU A 300 -1.22 11.61 9.88
C LEU A 300 -0.50 12.62 9.00
N SER A 301 0.28 12.11 8.06
CA SER A 301 0.96 12.85 7.01
C SER A 301 0.58 12.29 5.64
N TRP A 302 0.45 13.18 4.66
CA TRP A 302 0.39 12.84 3.25
C TRP A 302 1.48 13.57 2.48
N LEU A 303 2.09 12.89 1.50
CA LEU A 303 3.15 13.41 0.66
C LEU A 303 2.96 12.99 -0.80
N ARG A 304 2.78 13.96 -1.70
CA ARG A 304 3.00 13.78 -3.13
C ARG A 304 4.48 13.98 -3.43
N VAL A 305 5.10 13.00 -4.09
CA VAL A 305 6.50 13.06 -4.52
C VAL A 305 6.57 13.35 -6.01
N PHE A 306 7.26 14.42 -6.37
CA PHE A 306 7.42 14.83 -7.76
C PHE A 306 8.40 13.93 -8.51
N ASP A 307 8.14 13.74 -9.80
CA ASP A 307 8.98 13.00 -10.75
C ASP A 307 9.21 11.53 -10.37
N ALA A 308 8.29 10.94 -9.61
CA ALA A 308 8.36 9.55 -9.17
C ALA A 308 7.16 8.73 -9.69
N GLY A 309 7.44 7.51 -10.16
CA GLY A 309 6.43 6.49 -10.43
C GLY A 309 6.06 5.72 -9.16
N HIS A 310 5.60 4.47 -9.34
CA HIS A 310 5.11 3.60 -8.27
C HIS A 310 6.15 3.38 -7.15
N GLU A 311 7.38 3.00 -7.53
CA GLU A 311 8.49 2.73 -6.61
C GLU A 311 9.25 4.01 -6.24
N VAL A 312 8.64 4.86 -5.41
CA VAL A 312 9.18 6.19 -5.05
C VAL A 312 10.66 6.15 -4.61
N PRO A 313 11.13 5.20 -3.77
CA PRO A 313 12.54 5.12 -3.38
C PRO A 313 13.52 4.93 -4.53
N PHE A 314 13.10 4.34 -5.65
CA PHE A 314 13.93 4.23 -6.85
C PHE A 314 14.10 5.60 -7.53
N TYR A 315 13.01 6.36 -7.69
CA TYR A 315 13.03 7.64 -8.39
C TYR A 315 13.59 8.79 -7.54
N GLN A 316 13.27 8.82 -6.24
CA GLN A 316 13.58 9.92 -5.33
C GLN A 316 14.15 9.42 -3.98
N PRO A 317 15.31 8.73 -3.97
CA PRO A 317 15.85 8.07 -2.78
C PRO A 317 16.15 9.04 -1.63
N GLU A 318 16.61 10.25 -1.92
CA GLU A 318 16.89 11.27 -0.88
C GLU A 318 15.60 11.73 -0.17
N VAL A 319 14.51 11.87 -0.93
CA VAL A 319 13.19 12.25 -0.43
C VAL A 319 12.62 11.12 0.43
N SER A 320 12.68 9.89 -0.07
CA SER A 320 12.23 8.71 0.69
C SER A 320 13.00 8.54 2.00
N LEU A 321 14.32 8.76 2.01
CA LEU A 321 15.11 8.68 3.24
C LEU A 321 14.74 9.79 4.23
N GLN A 322 14.49 11.02 3.77
CA GLN A 322 14.07 12.11 4.63
C GLN A 322 12.69 11.82 5.25
N ALA A 323 11.73 11.42 4.43
CA ALA A 323 10.38 11.07 4.87
C ALA A 323 10.40 9.89 5.86
N PHE A 324 11.16 8.83 5.55
CA PHE A 324 11.38 7.71 6.48
C PHE A 324 11.88 8.18 7.84
N LYS A 325 12.93 9.00 7.87
CA LYS A 325 13.51 9.51 9.12
C LYS A 325 12.51 10.35 9.92
N GLN A 326 11.74 11.22 9.24
CA GLN A 326 10.76 12.10 9.89
C GLN A 326 9.62 11.30 10.54
N ILE A 327 9.12 10.27 9.88
CA ILE A 327 8.00 9.48 10.42
C ILE A 327 8.43 8.50 11.51
N MET A 328 9.65 7.98 11.42
CA MET A 328 10.23 7.15 12.48
C MET A 328 10.55 7.95 13.76
N GLN A 329 10.56 9.28 13.71
CA GLN A 329 10.74 10.13 14.90
C GLN A 329 9.42 10.26 15.66
N ARG A 330 9.51 10.18 16.99
CA ARG A 330 8.40 10.43 17.93
C ARG A 330 8.26 11.91 18.22
#